data_AF-A0A1G8YEA0-F1
#
_entry.id   AF-A0A1G8YEA0-F1
#
_cell.length_a   1.000
_cell.length_b   1.000
_cell.length_c   1.000
_cell.angle_alpha   90.00
_cell.angle_beta   90.00
_cell.angle_gamma   90.00
#
_symmetry.space_group_name_H-M   'P 1'
#
loop_
_entity.id
_entity.type
_entity.pdbx_description
1 polymer ?
#
loop_
_entity_poly.entity_id
_entity_poly.type
_entity_poly.pdbx_seq_one_letter_code
_entity_poly.pdbx_strand_id
1 'polypeptide(L)' 'MLLESEKVLVQERTSNGLNAAREKGRKGGRPQKIEESQKQYIKQLYDSDKYTGEEIAQMTGLSRTSIYRIIREML' A
#
# COMPACT_ATOMS: atom_id res chain seq x y z
N MET A 1 12.49 -37.27 -6.55
CA MET A 1 11.51 -37.51 -5.48
C MET A 1 11.86 -36.76 -4.19
N LEU A 2 13.02 -37.00 -3.55
CA LEU A 2 13.37 -36.37 -2.26
C LEU A 2 13.45 -34.82 -2.29
N LEU A 3 14.04 -34.26 -3.34
CA LEU A 3 14.19 -32.80 -3.52
C LEU A 3 12.85 -32.05 -3.68
N GLU A 4 11.80 -32.74 -4.13
CA GLU A 4 10.48 -32.13 -4.32
C GLU A 4 9.72 -32.11 -3.00
N SER A 5 9.80 -33.19 -2.22
CA SER A 5 9.24 -33.25 -0.86
C SER A 5 9.86 -32.22 0.10
N GLU A 6 11.18 -31.98 0.02
CA GLU A 6 11.84 -30.99 0.88
C GLU A 6 11.39 -29.56 0.55
N LYS A 7 11.21 -29.23 -0.74
CA LYS A 7 10.71 -27.92 -1.16
C LYS A 7 9.31 -27.65 -0.66
N VAL A 8 8.41 -28.64 -0.76
CA VAL A 8 7.04 -28.52 -0.26
C VAL A 8 7.05 -28.28 1.26
N LEU A 9 7.84 -29.03 2.01
CA LEU A 9 7.95 -28.89 3.47
C LEU A 9 8.44 -27.49 3.89
N VAL A 10 9.41 -26.92 3.16
CA VAL A 10 9.90 -25.56 3.42
C VAL A 10 8.83 -24.51 3.12
N GLN A 11 8.11 -24.65 1.99
CA GLN A 11 7.03 -23.74 1.63
C GLN A 11 5.89 -23.76 2.64
N GLU A 12 5.47 -24.94 3.08
CA GLU A 12 4.44 -25.10 4.11
C GLU A 12 4.85 -24.43 5.42
N ARG A 13 6.10 -24.64 5.86
CA ARG A 13 6.63 -24.00 7.06
C ARG A 13 6.64 -22.47 6.95
N THR A 14 7.03 -21.93 5.80
CA THR A 14 7.03 -20.49 5.57
C THR A 14 5.60 -19.93 5.60
N SER A 15 4.65 -20.58 4.93
CA SER A 15 3.24 -20.19 4.93
C SER A 15 2.63 -20.20 6.33
N ASN A 16 2.88 -21.26 7.10
CA ASN A 16 2.42 -21.37 8.49
C ASN A 16 3.02 -20.26 9.37
N GLY A 17 4.31 -19.95 9.22
CA GLY A 17 4.96 -18.85 9.94
C GLY A 17 4.40 -17.47 9.57
N LEU A 18 4.13 -17.23 8.29
CA LEU A 18 3.51 -15.98 7.82
C LEU A 18 2.08 -15.83 8.35
N ASN A 19 1.30 -16.90 8.38
CA ASN A 19 -0.06 -16.88 8.92
C ASN A 19 -0.07 -16.60 10.41
N ALA A 20 0.78 -17.28 11.19
CA ALA A 20 0.93 -17.01 12.62
C ALA A 20 1.37 -15.55 12.90
N ALA A 21 2.20 -14.96 12.04
CA ALA A 21 2.59 -13.56 12.14
C ALA A 21 1.42 -12.60 11.82
N ARG A 22 0.59 -12.94 10.84
CA ARG A 22 -0.62 -12.17 10.48
C ARG A 22 -1.67 -12.20 11.58
N GLU A 23 -1.89 -13.37 12.21
CA GLU A 23 -2.78 -13.51 13.38
C GLU A 23 -2.34 -12.63 14.55
N LYS A 24 -1.02 -12.48 14.75
CA LYS A 24 -0.44 -11.55 15.73
C LYS A 24 -0.52 -10.07 15.33
N GLY A 25 -1.21 -9.75 14.23
CA GLY A 25 -1.44 -8.38 13.76
C GLY A 25 -0.39 -7.83 12.79
N ARG A 26 0.57 -8.64 12.31
CA ARG A 26 1.51 -8.17 11.28
C ARG A 26 0.84 -8.17 9.91
N LYS A 27 0.54 -6.97 9.39
CA LYS A 27 -0.11 -6.80 8.07
C LYS A 27 0.75 -7.28 6.89
N GLY A 28 2.08 -7.23 7.03
CA GLY A 28 3.03 -7.60 5.97
C GLY A 28 3.03 -6.63 4.78
N GLY A 29 3.91 -6.87 3.80
CA GLY A 29 4.01 -6.03 2.59
C GLY A 29 4.86 -4.77 2.74
N ARG A 30 4.93 -3.96 1.67
CA ARG A 30 5.65 -2.69 1.65
C ARG A 30 4.87 -1.66 2.49
N PRO A 31 5.48 -1.04 3.51
CA PRO A 31 4.79 -0.01 4.28
C PRO A 31 4.43 1.16 3.36
N GLN A 32 3.21 1.66 3.51
CA GLN A 32 2.77 2.86 2.81
C GLN A 32 3.57 4.04 3.38
N LYS A 33 4.36 4.71 2.53
CA LYS A 33 5.17 5.88 2.91
C LYS A 33 4.37 7.17 3.05
N ILE A 34 3.06 7.13 2.79
CA ILE A 34 2.22 8.31 2.73
C ILE A 34 1.58 8.48 4.10
N GLU A 35 1.97 9.56 4.78
CA GLU A 35 1.38 9.98 6.04
C GLU A 35 -0.08 10.38 5.86
N GLU A 36 -0.89 10.19 6.90
CA GLU A 36 -2.34 10.50 6.85
C GLU A 36 -2.59 12.00 6.61
N SER A 37 -1.72 12.87 7.13
CA SER A 37 -1.74 14.31 6.88
C SER A 37 -1.58 14.66 5.40
N GLN A 38 -0.72 13.92 4.69
CA GLN A 38 -0.49 14.13 3.27
C GLN A 38 -1.71 13.69 2.44
N LYS A 39 -2.42 12.64 2.86
CA LYS A 39 -3.67 12.23 2.21
C LYS A 39 -4.76 13.29 2.38
N GLN A 40 -4.91 13.84 3.57
CA GLN A 40 -5.88 14.92 3.82
C GLN A 40 -5.57 16.16 3.00
N TYR A 41 -4.30 16.53 2.89
CA TYR A 41 -3.88 17.66 2.05
C TYR A 41 -4.24 17.43 0.57
N ILE A 42 -3.99 16.23 0.03
CA ILE A 42 -4.38 15.87 -1.34
C ILE A 42 -5.89 15.95 -1.53
N LYS A 43 -6.67 15.46 -0.56
CA LYS A 43 -8.13 15.54 -0.60
C LYS A 43 -8.61 16.99 -0.62
N GLN A 44 -8.06 17.86 0.23
CA GLN A 44 -8.41 19.29 0.24
C GLN A 44 -8.08 19.98 -1.10
N LEU A 45 -6.92 19.66 -1.70
CA LEU A 45 -6.55 20.20 -3.00
C LEU A 45 -7.51 19.72 -4.11
N TYR A 46 -7.92 18.45 -4.07
CA TYR A 46 -8.87 17.90 -5.03
C TYR A 46 -10.27 18.49 -4.85
N ASP A 47 -10.79 18.54 -3.62
CA ASP A 47 -12.11 19.11 -3.28
C ASP A 47 -12.19 20.61 -3.60
N SER A 48 -11.04 21.31 -3.70
CA SER A 48 -11.01 22.72 -4.07
C SER A 48 -11.30 22.98 -5.55
N ASP A 49 -11.26 21.95 -6.41
CA ASP A 49 -11.43 22.01 -7.89
C ASP A 49 -10.57 23.07 -8.61
N LYS A 50 -9.58 23.65 -7.92
CA LYS A 50 -8.72 24.73 -8.42
C LYS A 50 -7.46 24.23 -9.12
N TYR A 51 -7.10 22.98 -8.91
CA TYR A 51 -5.84 22.42 -9.37
C TYR A 51 -6.08 21.18 -10.22
N THR A 52 -5.37 21.08 -11.32
CA THR A 52 -5.33 19.87 -12.14
C THR A 52 -4.57 18.76 -11.41
N GLY A 53 -4.88 17.50 -11.72
CA GLY A 53 -4.18 16.35 -11.11
C GLY A 53 -2.66 16.36 -11.35
N GLU A 54 -2.19 17.09 -12.37
CA GLU A 54 -0.77 17.26 -12.67
C GLU A 54 -0.11 18.30 -11.76
N GLU A 55 -0.78 19.40 -11.48
CA GLU A 55 -0.32 20.40 -10.50
C GLU A 55 -0.30 19.80 -9.08
N ILE A 56 -1.31 19.01 -8.72
CA ILE A 56 -1.33 18.30 -7.43
C ILE A 56 -0.16 17.30 -7.34
N ALA A 57 0.16 16.62 -8.44
CA ALA A 57 1.31 15.72 -8.52
C ALA A 57 2.64 16.46 -8.30
N GLN A 58 2.80 17.64 -8.91
CA GLN A 58 3.99 18.47 -8.70
C GLN A 58 4.09 18.99 -7.27
N MET A 59 2.99 19.46 -6.68
CA MET A 59 2.96 19.99 -5.31
C MET A 59 3.23 18.91 -4.25
N THR A 60 2.78 17.69 -4.49
CA THR A 60 2.83 16.60 -3.47
C THR A 60 3.99 15.63 -3.70
N GLY A 61 4.66 15.72 -4.85
CA GLY A 61 5.72 14.79 -5.27
C GLY A 61 5.21 13.36 -5.54
N LEU A 62 3.89 13.16 -5.66
CA LEU A 62 3.27 11.87 -5.92
C LEU A 62 2.84 11.75 -7.38
N SER A 63 2.80 10.51 -7.89
CA SER A 63 2.25 10.27 -9.23
C SER A 63 0.74 10.52 -9.26
N ARG A 64 0.22 10.95 -10.43
CA ARG A 64 -1.23 11.10 -10.69
C ARG A 64 -2.02 9.86 -10.27
N THR A 65 -1.51 8.66 -10.58
CA THR A 65 -2.10 7.38 -10.15
C THR A 65 -2.19 7.22 -8.64
N SER A 66 -1.20 7.71 -7.88
CA SER A 66 -1.22 7.64 -6.42
C SER A 66 -2.27 8.59 -5.84
N ILE A 67 -2.41 9.78 -6.42
CA ILE A 67 -3.42 10.76 -6.02
C ILE A 67 -4.83 10.20 -6.22
N TYR A 68 -5.15 9.70 -7.41
CA TYR A 68 -6.47 9.12 -7.67
C TYR A 68 -6.76 7.89 -6.81
N ARG A 69 -5.73 7.07 -6.50
CA ARG A 69 -5.89 5.95 -5.58
C ARG A 69 -6.25 6.43 -4.17
N ILE A 70 -5.57 7.45 -3.66
CA ILE A 70 -5.84 8.02 -2.33
C ILE A 70 -7.26 8.59 -2.28
N ILE A 71 -7.66 9.37 -3.28
CA ILE A 71 -9.03 9.92 -3.35
C ILE A 71 -10.06 8.79 -3.37
N ARG A 72 -9.82 7.72 -4.14
CA ARG A 72 -10.71 6.57 -4.19
C ARG A 72 -10.77 5.77 -2.87
N GLU A 73 -9.67 5.68 -2.14
CA GLU A 73 -9.62 5.02 -0.82
C GLU A 73 -10.29 5.85 0.29
N MET A 74 -10.44 7.17 0.09
CA MET A 74 -11.05 8.10 1.05
C MET A 74 -12.51 8.44 0.75
N LEU A 75 -13.04 8.01 -0.40
CA LEU A 75 -14.47 8.01 -0.73
C LEU A 75 -15.16 6.83 -0.03
#